data_AF-A0A7J5XAC8-F1
#
_entry.id   AF-A0A7J5XAC8-F1
#
_cell.length_a   1.000
_cell.length_b   1.000
_cell.length_c   1.000
_cell.angle_alpha   90.00
_cell.angle_beta   90.00
_cell.angle_gamma   90.00
#
_symmetry.space_group_name_H-M   'P 1'
#
loop_
_entity.id
_entity.type
_entity.pdbx_description
1 polymer ?
#
loop_
_entity_poly.entity_id
_entity_poly.type
_entity_poly.pdbx_seq_one_letter_code
_entity_poly.pdbx_strand_id
1 'polypeptide(L)'
;MELSFSIIELYSLLVQLRPARQADFEDTIKEFSAKLSLVPLPPPGQLHVSFSLRPLHVFLPSKEDQDSPLIDIDLHLPLLCFTHTTLLQVLSCLLQEQRLVFFSADWARLTLFAESLLLYLQPLSWQQPYVPVLAGGMLDFLMAPTAFLMGCHISHFEEVAAVSTTIL
;
A
#
# COMPACT_ATOMS: atom_id res chain seq x y z
N MET A 1 -8.22 17.00 -2.57
CA MET A 1 -8.31 16.32 -3.88
C MET A 1 -7.34 15.17 -3.81
N GLU A 2 -7.68 14.16 -3.01
CA GLU A 2 -6.80 13.00 -2.81
C GLU A 2 -6.99 12.06 -3.98
N LEU A 3 -5.94 11.91 -4.77
CA LEU A 3 -5.79 10.83 -5.74
C LEU A 3 -5.63 9.53 -4.96
N SER A 4 -6.69 9.02 -4.34
CA SER A 4 -6.74 7.65 -3.86
C SER A 4 -7.09 6.75 -5.04
N PHE A 5 -6.18 6.70 -6.02
CA PHE A 5 -6.08 5.54 -6.89
C PHE A 5 -5.23 4.55 -6.13
N SER A 6 -5.85 3.50 -5.59
CA SER A 6 -5.15 2.46 -4.87
C SER A 6 -4.01 1.94 -5.74
N ILE A 7 -2.78 2.00 -5.23
CA ILE A 7 -1.53 1.54 -5.87
C ILE A 7 -1.69 0.12 -6.45
N ILE A 8 -2.61 -0.67 -5.90
CA ILE A 8 -2.92 -2.04 -6.29
C ILE A 8 -3.82 -2.13 -7.52
N GLU A 9 -4.75 -1.20 -7.78
CA GLU A 9 -5.50 -1.18 -9.05
C GLU A 9 -4.54 -0.97 -10.22
N LEU A 10 -3.62 0.00 -10.07
CA LEU A 10 -2.53 0.23 -11.01
C LEU A 10 -1.62 -1.00 -11.17
N TYR A 11 -1.27 -1.68 -10.07
CA TYR A 11 -0.43 -2.87 -10.11
C TYR A 11 -1.13 -4.08 -10.77
N SER A 12 -2.39 -4.34 -10.42
CA SER A 12 -3.24 -5.38 -11.01
C SER A 12 -3.38 -5.16 -12.52
N LEU A 13 -3.65 -3.92 -12.93
CA LEU A 13 -3.75 -3.55 -14.34
C LEU A 13 -2.43 -3.70 -15.10
N LEU A 14 -1.30 -3.32 -14.48
CA LEU A 14 0.04 -3.52 -15.06
C LEU A 14 0.40 -5.00 -15.20
N VAL A 15 0.00 -5.86 -14.25
CA VAL A 15 0.19 -7.31 -14.35
C VAL A 15 -0.63 -7.89 -15.50
N GLN A 16 -1.84 -7.39 -15.74
CA GLN A 16 -2.68 -7.83 -16.86
C GLN A 16 -2.19 -7.33 -18.23
N LEU A 17 -1.31 -6.34 -18.31
CA LEU A 17 -0.64 -5.89 -19.54
C LEU A 17 0.56 -6.77 -19.93
N ARG A 18 1.05 -7.64 -19.03
CA ARG A 18 2.17 -8.57 -19.27
C ARG A 18 1.99 -9.55 -20.46
N PRO A 19 0.78 -10.00 -20.83
CA PRO A 19 0.57 -10.89 -21.98
C PRO A 19 0.60 -10.18 -23.34
N ALA A 20 0.58 -8.84 -23.39
CA ALA A 20 0.58 -8.11 -24.65
C ALA A 20 1.95 -8.29 -25.35
N ARG A 21 1.93 -8.92 -26.53
CA ARG A 21 3.13 -9.11 -27.36
C ARG A 21 3.84 -7.77 -27.60
N GLN A 22 5.17 -7.84 -27.54
CA GLN A 22 6.16 -6.75 -27.57
C GLN A 22 6.05 -5.73 -28.73
N ALA A 23 5.15 -5.92 -29.70
CA ALA A 23 5.00 -5.04 -30.87
C ALA A 23 4.09 -3.81 -30.61
N ASP A 24 3.05 -3.93 -29.77
CA ASP A 24 2.05 -2.86 -29.54
C ASP A 24 2.00 -2.37 -28.08
N PHE A 25 2.99 -2.75 -27.25
CA PHE A 25 2.99 -2.48 -25.81
C PHE A 25 3.02 -0.98 -25.49
N GLU A 26 3.78 -0.18 -26.23
CA GLU A 26 3.85 1.27 -26.02
C GLU A 26 2.51 1.95 -26.30
N ASP A 27 1.85 1.59 -27.41
CA ASP A 27 0.56 2.17 -27.78
C ASP A 27 -0.53 1.70 -26.81
N THR A 28 -0.46 0.45 -26.33
CA THR A 28 -1.34 -0.06 -25.28
C THR A 28 -1.15 0.68 -23.97
N ILE A 29 0.10 0.96 -23.55
CA ILE A 29 0.38 1.76 -22.34
C ILE A 29 -0.12 3.19 -22.52
N LYS A 30 0.09 3.82 -23.68
CA LYS A 30 -0.40 5.18 -23.95
C LYS A 30 -1.92 5.23 -23.90
N GLU A 31 -2.61 4.27 -24.52
CA GLU A 31 -4.07 4.16 -24.47
C GLU A 31 -4.53 3.92 -23.02
N PHE A 32 -3.87 3.03 -22.29
CA PHE A 32 -4.15 2.73 -20.89
C PHE A 32 -4.00 3.95 -19.99
N SER A 33 -2.86 4.64 -20.08
CA SER A 33 -2.57 5.87 -19.34
C SER A 33 -3.56 6.97 -19.68
N ALA A 34 -3.90 7.15 -20.96
CA ALA A 34 -4.88 8.13 -21.39
C ALA A 34 -6.28 7.81 -20.84
N LYS A 35 -6.73 6.54 -20.89
CA LYS A 35 -8.03 6.17 -20.34
C LYS A 35 -8.08 6.30 -18.83
N LEU A 36 -7.07 5.84 -18.09
CA LEU A 36 -7.02 6.06 -16.63
C LEU A 36 -7.07 7.55 -16.27
N SER A 37 -6.41 8.41 -17.05
CA SER A 37 -6.39 9.85 -16.78
C SER A 37 -7.71 10.55 -17.12
N LEU A 38 -8.47 10.01 -18.09
CA LEU A 38 -9.69 10.62 -18.60
C LEU A 38 -10.97 10.01 -18.02
N VAL A 39 -10.91 8.80 -17.46
CA VAL A 39 -12.05 8.12 -16.86
C VAL A 39 -12.35 8.74 -15.50
N PRO A 40 -13.55 9.31 -15.30
CA PRO A 40 -13.93 9.85 -14.00
C PRO A 40 -14.12 8.72 -13.00
N LEU A 41 -13.77 8.97 -11.73
CA LEU A 41 -14.11 8.07 -10.63
C LEU A 41 -15.64 7.97 -10.52
N PRO A 42 -16.21 6.76 -10.31
CA PRO A 42 -17.64 6.60 -10.13
C PRO A 42 -18.13 7.43 -8.93
N PRO A 43 -19.25 8.18 -9.05
CA PRO A 43 -19.86 8.81 -7.90
C PRO A 43 -20.34 7.73 -6.91
N PRO A 44 -20.43 8.03 -5.60
CA PRO A 44 -21.01 7.11 -4.62
C PRO A 44 -22.46 6.74 -4.98
N GLY A 45 -22.85 5.48 -4.78
CA GLY A 45 -24.19 4.96 -5.08
C GLY A 45 -24.19 3.70 -5.94
N GLN A 46 -25.07 3.65 -6.95
CA GLN A 46 -25.29 2.45 -7.80
C GLN A 46 -24.58 2.54 -9.17
N LEU A 47 -23.85 3.64 -9.43
CA LEU A 47 -23.26 3.91 -10.74
C LEU A 47 -21.83 3.39 -10.81
N HIS A 48 -21.65 2.26 -11.46
CA HIS A 48 -20.34 1.67 -11.73
C HIS A 48 -19.74 2.24 -13.02
N VAL A 49 -18.41 2.37 -13.06
CA VAL A 49 -17.70 2.77 -14.27
C VAL A 49 -16.95 1.56 -14.81
N SER A 50 -17.10 1.29 -16.10
CA SER A 50 -16.33 0.24 -16.76
C SER A 50 -15.78 0.74 -18.09
N PHE A 51 -14.54 0.39 -18.41
CA PHE A 51 -13.94 0.71 -19.69
C PHE A 51 -13.12 -0.46 -20.21
N SER A 52 -13.07 -0.59 -21.53
CA SER A 52 -12.29 -1.64 -22.20
C SER A 52 -11.03 -1.05 -22.82
N LEU A 53 -9.92 -1.74 -22.63
CA LEU A 53 -8.61 -1.51 -23.22
C LEU A 53 -8.16 -2.84 -23.78
N ARG A 54 -8.33 -3.11 -25.08
CA ARG A 54 -8.12 -4.47 -25.61
C ARG A 54 -6.74 -5.02 -25.18
N PRO A 55 -6.67 -6.20 -24.55
CA PRO A 55 -7.73 -7.19 -24.28
C PRO A 55 -8.43 -7.08 -22.90
N LEU A 56 -8.11 -6.08 -22.10
CA LEU A 56 -8.55 -5.83 -20.73
C LEU A 56 -9.92 -5.15 -20.65
N HIS A 57 -10.71 -5.59 -19.69
CA HIS A 57 -11.94 -4.93 -19.28
C HIS A 57 -11.81 -4.53 -17.81
N VAL A 58 -11.76 -3.23 -17.54
CA VAL A 58 -11.58 -2.67 -16.21
C VAL A 58 -12.94 -2.29 -15.65
N PHE A 59 -13.21 -2.71 -14.42
CA PHE A 59 -14.43 -2.40 -13.69
C PHE A 59 -14.07 -1.65 -12.40
N LEU A 60 -14.63 -0.46 -12.24
CA LEU A 60 -14.50 0.39 -11.07
C LEU A 60 -15.83 0.38 -10.31
N PRO A 61 -15.90 -0.31 -9.16
CA PRO A 61 -17.12 -0.34 -8.37
C PRO A 61 -17.46 1.05 -7.81
N SER A 62 -18.74 1.36 -7.66
CA SER A 62 -19.19 2.54 -6.96
C SER A 62 -19.02 2.33 -5.45
N LYS A 63 -18.70 3.38 -4.70
CA LYS A 63 -18.70 3.33 -3.25
C LYS A 63 -20.13 3.30 -2.72
N GLU A 64 -20.44 2.45 -1.74
CA GLU A 64 -21.74 2.47 -1.06
C GLU A 64 -21.94 3.76 -0.25
N ASP A 65 -20.86 4.27 0.35
CA ASP A 65 -20.82 5.53 1.10
C ASP A 65 -19.65 6.41 0.61
N GLN A 66 -19.86 7.72 0.56
CA GLN A 66 -18.87 8.69 0.09
C GLN A 66 -17.59 8.67 0.94
N ASP A 67 -17.76 8.40 2.24
CA ASP A 67 -16.69 8.38 3.23
C ASP A 67 -16.11 6.96 3.46
N SER A 68 -16.68 5.93 2.83
CA SER A 68 -16.14 4.57 2.97
C SER A 68 -14.77 4.44 2.29
N PRO A 69 -13.76 3.89 2.98
CA PRO A 69 -12.47 3.59 2.36
C PRO A 69 -12.65 2.46 1.35
N LEU A 70 -12.06 2.61 0.17
CA LEU A 70 -11.94 1.50 -0.78
C LEU A 70 -10.85 0.56 -0.25
N ILE A 71 -11.25 -0.54 0.37
CA ILE A 71 -10.33 -1.57 0.86
C ILE A 71 -10.20 -2.65 -0.21
N ASP A 72 -9.14 -2.56 -1.00
CA ASP A 72 -8.76 -3.56 -2.01
C ASP A 72 -7.48 -4.33 -1.58
N ILE A 73 -7.32 -4.51 -0.27
CA ILE A 73 -6.16 -5.15 0.35
C ILE A 73 -6.63 -6.35 1.15
N ASP A 74 -5.94 -7.48 0.99
CA ASP A 74 -6.16 -8.64 1.83
C ASP A 74 -5.69 -8.37 3.27
N LEU A 75 -6.66 -8.06 4.12
CA LEU A 75 -6.46 -7.80 5.55
C LEU A 75 -6.02 -9.03 6.34
N HIS A 76 -5.93 -10.23 5.76
CA HIS A 76 -5.45 -11.39 6.50
C HIS A 76 -3.93 -11.41 6.67
N LEU A 77 -3.18 -10.64 5.87
CA LEU A 77 -1.71 -10.71 5.86
C LEU A 77 -1.08 -10.48 7.25
N PRO A 78 -1.47 -9.48 8.06
CA PRO A 78 -0.88 -9.32 9.38
C PRO A 78 -1.14 -10.47 10.35
N LEU A 79 -2.31 -11.11 10.24
CA LEU A 79 -2.69 -12.28 11.03
C LEU A 79 -1.91 -13.54 10.64
N LEU A 80 -1.43 -13.61 9.40
CA LEU A 80 -0.59 -14.71 8.91
C LEU A 80 0.88 -14.50 9.27
N CYS A 81 1.35 -13.25 9.31
CA CYS A 81 2.75 -12.93 9.63
C CYS A 81 3.05 -12.97 11.13
N PHE A 82 2.08 -12.61 11.99
CA PHE A 82 2.31 -12.49 13.44
C PHE A 82 1.33 -13.30 14.27
N THR A 83 1.80 -13.72 15.46
CA THR A 83 0.90 -14.25 16.49
C THR A 83 -0.04 -13.15 16.97
N HIS A 84 -1.21 -13.52 17.50
CA HIS A 84 -2.17 -12.57 18.06
C HIS A 84 -1.55 -11.66 19.12
N THR A 85 -0.65 -12.18 19.96
CA THR A 85 0.04 -11.39 20.99
C THR A 85 0.96 -10.34 20.37
N THR A 86 1.77 -10.74 19.38
CA THR A 86 2.66 -9.82 18.67
C THR A 86 1.86 -8.75 17.93
N LEU A 87 0.78 -9.15 17.24
CA LEU A 87 -0.07 -8.21 16.53
C LEU A 87 -0.71 -7.18 17.46
N LEU A 88 -1.19 -7.59 18.63
CA LEU A 88 -1.72 -6.67 19.64
C LEU A 88 -0.64 -5.73 20.18
N GLN A 89 0.60 -6.20 20.33
CA GLN A 89 1.73 -5.33 20.71
C GLN A 89 2.03 -4.30 19.62
N VAL A 90 2.06 -4.71 18.35
CA VAL A 90 2.25 -3.80 17.20
C VAL A 90 1.16 -2.73 17.18
N LEU A 91 -0.11 -3.12 17.31
CA LEU A 91 -1.23 -2.20 17.37
C LEU A 91 -1.13 -1.26 18.57
N SER A 92 -0.70 -1.76 19.72
CA SER A 92 -0.47 -0.92 20.91
C SER A 92 0.64 0.11 20.66
N CYS A 93 1.73 -0.27 20.00
CA CYS A 93 2.80 0.63 19.62
C CYS A 93 2.33 1.70 18.62
N LEU A 94 1.49 1.33 17.65
CA LEU A 94 0.87 2.28 16.73
C LEU A 94 -0.05 3.27 17.46
N LEU A 95 -0.90 2.79 18.38
CA LEU A 95 -1.78 3.69 19.15
C LEU A 95 -1.01 4.64 20.08
N GLN A 96 0.21 4.27 20.47
CA GLN A 96 1.10 5.09 21.30
C GLN A 96 2.07 5.94 20.47
N GLU A 97 1.95 5.95 19.15
CA GLU A 97 2.85 6.67 18.24
C GLU A 97 4.33 6.33 18.50
N GLN A 98 4.66 5.03 18.59
CA GLN A 98 6.04 4.58 18.75
C GLN A 98 6.78 4.52 17.41
N ARG A 99 8.11 4.44 17.47
CA ARG A 99 8.95 4.18 16.29
C ARG A 99 8.91 2.69 15.95
N LEU A 100 8.47 2.36 14.75
CA LEU A 100 8.31 1.00 14.27
C LEU A 100 9.03 0.82 12.93
N VAL A 101 9.84 -0.24 12.86
CA VAL A 101 10.46 -0.70 11.62
C VAL A 101 10.09 -2.15 11.37
N PHE A 102 9.44 -2.42 10.24
CA PHE A 102 9.14 -3.77 9.80
C PHE A 102 10.19 -4.29 8.81
N PHE A 103 10.53 -5.57 8.90
CA PHE A 103 11.44 -6.22 7.96
C PHE A 103 10.77 -7.28 7.10
N SER A 104 11.19 -7.37 5.84
CA SER A 104 10.77 -8.43 4.92
C SER A 104 11.85 -8.68 3.86
N ALA A 105 11.90 -9.90 3.33
CA ALA A 105 12.63 -10.17 2.09
C ALA A 105 11.83 -9.77 0.84
N ASP A 106 10.53 -9.55 0.99
CA ASP A 106 9.60 -9.19 -0.08
C ASP A 106 9.05 -7.77 0.17
N TRP A 107 9.45 -6.84 -0.70
CA TRP A 107 9.05 -5.43 -0.62
C TRP A 107 7.55 -5.23 -0.74
N ALA A 108 6.86 -6.03 -1.56
CA ALA A 108 5.42 -5.89 -1.75
C ALA A 108 4.66 -6.21 -0.45
N ARG A 109 5.15 -7.19 0.32
CA ARG A 109 4.55 -7.55 1.61
C ARG A 109 4.65 -6.44 2.63
N LEU A 110 5.74 -5.66 2.66
CA LEU A 110 5.88 -4.56 3.63
C LEU A 110 4.77 -3.54 3.47
N THR A 111 4.51 -3.11 2.22
CA THR A 111 3.43 -2.16 1.93
C THR A 111 2.07 -2.75 2.30
N LEU A 112 1.74 -3.95 1.80
CA LEU A 112 0.44 -4.58 2.09
C LEU A 112 0.21 -4.79 3.58
N PHE A 113 1.25 -5.21 4.30
CA PHE A 113 1.19 -5.44 5.74
C PHE A 113 0.98 -4.13 6.50
N ALA A 114 1.76 -3.09 6.19
CA ALA A 114 1.64 -1.80 6.87
C ALA A 114 0.30 -1.12 6.60
N GLU A 115 -0.18 -1.11 5.35
CA GLU A 115 -1.50 -0.60 5.00
C GLU A 115 -2.62 -1.34 5.75
N SER A 116 -2.53 -2.67 5.84
CA SER A 116 -3.50 -3.47 6.60
C SER A 116 -3.55 -3.08 8.08
N LEU A 117 -2.39 -2.81 8.70
CA LEU A 117 -2.34 -2.33 10.07
C LEU A 117 -2.97 -0.93 10.23
N LEU A 118 -2.71 -0.01 9.29
CA LEU A 118 -3.32 1.32 9.32
C LEU A 118 -4.84 1.25 9.16
N LEU A 119 -5.35 0.32 8.35
CA LEU A 119 -6.77 0.06 8.23
C LEU A 119 -7.39 -0.49 9.52
N TYR A 120 -6.65 -1.29 10.31
CA TYR A 120 -7.11 -1.74 11.62
C TYR A 120 -7.25 -0.60 12.65
N LEU A 121 -6.55 0.52 12.46
CA LEU A 121 -6.63 1.67 13.37
C LEU A 121 -7.91 2.47 13.18
N GLN A 122 -8.66 2.28 12.08
CA GLN A 122 -9.88 3.03 11.80
C GLN A 122 -10.85 2.98 12.99
N PRO A 123 -11.47 4.13 13.36
CA PRO A 123 -11.49 5.40 12.64
C PRO A 123 -10.29 6.32 12.93
N LEU A 124 -9.29 5.86 13.67
CA LEU A 124 -8.07 6.63 13.92
C LEU A 124 -7.16 6.61 12.69
N SER A 125 -6.51 7.74 12.44
CA SER A 125 -5.55 7.90 11.35
C SER A 125 -4.17 8.15 11.91
N TRP A 126 -3.18 7.41 11.41
CA TRP A 126 -1.77 7.64 11.73
C TRP A 126 -1.32 9.00 11.20
N GLN A 127 -0.71 9.82 12.07
CA GLN A 127 -0.31 11.20 11.72
C GLN A 127 1.20 11.39 11.56
N GLN A 128 1.98 10.36 11.86
CA GLN A 128 3.44 10.43 11.90
C GLN A 128 4.03 10.01 10.54
N PRO A 129 5.32 10.27 10.26
CA PRO A 129 5.96 9.83 9.03
C PRO A 129 5.73 8.34 8.76
N TYR A 130 5.30 8.04 7.54
CA TYR A 130 5.01 6.70 7.07
C TYR A 130 5.74 6.44 5.75
N VAL A 131 6.61 5.43 5.75
CA VAL A 131 7.39 5.01 4.57
C VAL A 131 7.43 3.48 4.53
N PRO A 132 6.44 2.81 3.89
CA PRO A 132 6.33 1.35 3.94
C PRO A 132 7.53 0.61 3.33
N VAL A 133 8.27 1.27 2.42
CA VAL A 133 9.51 0.75 1.86
C VAL A 133 10.54 1.88 1.83
N LEU A 134 11.50 1.80 2.73
CA LEU A 134 12.63 2.72 2.84
C LEU A 134 13.79 2.22 1.98
N ALA A 135 14.30 3.10 1.11
CA ALA A 135 15.46 2.79 0.28
C ALA A 135 16.74 2.76 1.12
N GLY A 136 17.72 1.92 0.75
CA GLY A 136 18.98 1.79 1.49
C GLY A 136 19.75 3.11 1.65
N GLY A 137 19.68 4.02 0.69
CA GLY A 137 20.29 5.36 0.80
C GLY A 137 19.57 6.34 1.73
N MET A 138 18.50 5.90 2.40
CA MET A 138 17.65 6.70 3.28
C MET A 138 17.57 6.12 4.70
N LEU A 139 18.46 5.19 5.08
CA LEU A 139 18.43 4.59 6.42
C LEU A 139 18.71 5.60 7.55
N ASP A 140 19.37 6.72 7.24
CA ASP A 140 19.58 7.83 8.19
C ASP A 140 18.27 8.39 8.77
N PHE A 141 17.14 8.25 8.07
CA PHE A 141 15.83 8.69 8.56
C PHE A 141 15.37 7.90 9.80
N LEU A 142 15.89 6.69 10.02
CA LEU A 142 15.60 5.88 11.20
C LEU A 142 16.18 6.47 12.49
N MET A 143 17.13 7.41 12.37
CA MET A 143 17.70 8.15 13.50
C MET A 143 16.76 9.25 14.02
N ALA A 144 15.59 9.45 13.39
CA ALA A 144 14.61 10.42 13.84
C ALA A 144 14.22 10.17 15.32
N PRO A 145 14.19 11.23 16.15
CA PRO A 145 13.80 11.09 17.55
C PRO A 145 12.27 10.99 17.72
N THR A 146 11.51 11.29 16.67
CA THR A 146 10.04 11.27 16.64
C THR A 146 9.52 9.91 16.23
N ALA A 147 8.23 9.68 16.48
CA ALA A 147 7.47 8.55 15.98
C ALA A 147 7.59 8.42 14.45
N PHE A 148 7.58 7.18 13.96
CA PHE A 148 7.47 6.87 12.54
C PHE A 148 7.08 5.41 12.34
N LEU A 149 6.57 5.11 11.15
CA LEU A 149 6.29 3.78 10.66
C LEU A 149 7.05 3.55 9.37
N MET A 150 8.06 2.68 9.38
CA MET A 150 8.89 2.42 8.20
C MET A 150 9.05 0.92 7.92
N GLY A 151 9.34 0.55 6.67
CA GLY A 151 9.68 -0.83 6.31
C GLY A 151 11.03 -0.90 5.61
N CYS A 152 11.82 -1.93 5.93
CA CYS A 152 13.16 -2.14 5.40
C CYS A 152 13.31 -3.57 4.88
N HIS A 153 14.19 -3.77 3.89
CA HIS A 153 14.55 -5.13 3.49
C HIS A 153 15.48 -5.77 4.51
N ILE A 154 15.32 -7.09 4.70
CA ILE A 154 16.07 -7.86 5.70
C ILE A 154 17.60 -7.78 5.54
N SER A 155 18.10 -7.45 4.34
CA SER A 155 19.54 -7.20 4.11
C SER A 155 20.12 -6.05 4.92
N HIS A 156 19.29 -5.10 5.35
CA HIS A 156 19.70 -3.94 6.15
C HIS A 156 19.51 -4.16 7.66
N PHE A 157 19.14 -5.36 8.10
CA PHE A 157 18.80 -5.64 9.50
C PHE A 157 19.94 -5.27 10.48
N GLU A 158 21.19 -5.63 10.17
CA GLU A 158 22.32 -5.32 11.06
C GLU A 158 22.57 -3.82 11.22
N GLU A 159 22.43 -3.06 10.13
CA GLU A 159 22.59 -1.61 10.10
C GLU A 159 21.49 -0.91 10.92
N VAL A 160 20.25 -1.39 10.80
CA VAL A 160 19.11 -0.84 11.53
C VAL A 160 19.07 -1.30 13.00
N ALA A 161 19.52 -2.51 13.31
CA ALA A 161 19.58 -3.02 14.69
C ALA A 161 20.49 -2.18 15.60
N ALA A 162 21.43 -1.44 15.03
CA ALA A 162 22.25 -0.48 15.76
C ALA A 162 21.47 0.78 16.20
N VAL A 163 20.31 1.04 15.61
CA VAL A 163 19.46 2.19 15.90
C VAL A 163 18.37 1.77 16.88
N SER A 164 18.33 2.37 18.09
CA SER A 164 17.41 2.04 19.19
C SER A 164 15.92 2.28 18.85
N THR A 165 15.36 1.45 17.99
CA THR A 165 13.98 1.47 17.51
C THR A 165 13.34 0.11 17.73
N THR A 166 12.01 0.04 17.86
CA THR A 166 11.31 -1.25 17.97
C THR A 166 11.33 -1.93 16.59
N ILE A 167 12.09 -3.02 16.49
CA ILE A 167 12.28 -3.81 15.27
C ILE A 167 11.35 -5.01 15.32
N LEU A 168 10.57 -5.20 14.25
CA LEU A 168 9.53 -6.22 14.14
C LEU A 168 9.60 -6.97 12.80
#